data_AF-A0A9X3FXW4-F1
#
_entry.id   AF-A0A9X3FXW4-F1
#
_cell.length_a   1.000
_cell.length_b   1.000
_cell.length_c   1.000
_cell.angle_alpha   90.00
_cell.angle_beta   90.00
_cell.angle_gamma   90.00
#
_symmetry.space_group_name_H-M   'P 1'
#
loop_
_entity.id
_entity.type
_entity.pdbx_description
1 polymer ?
#
loop_
_entity_poly.entity_id
_entity_poly.type
_entity_poly.pdbx_seq_one_letter_code
_entity_poly.pdbx_strand_id
1 'polypeptide(L)'
;MPGAAWTDPLTPLLGRWRTSGAVLDDDGATTAQITGTDVYELMPGGGWVVHRWVFSADGVRARLRAAADGTSMTASWERSTPAGWVRWMVLDFTALHQPTG
;
A
#
# COMPACT_ATOMS: atom_id res chain seq x y z
N MET A 1 -28.37 -25.10 12.94
CA MET A 1 -27.12 -24.83 13.66
C MET A 1 -26.63 -23.46 13.25
N PRO A 2 -26.46 -22.47 14.15
CA PRO A 2 -25.85 -21.21 13.77
C PRO A 2 -24.37 -21.49 13.47
N GLY A 3 -23.97 -21.33 12.21
CA GLY A 3 -22.59 -21.51 11.75
C GLY A 3 -21.71 -20.42 12.33
N ALA A 4 -20.61 -20.82 12.95
CA ALA A 4 -19.66 -19.93 13.60
C ALA A 4 -19.23 -18.80 12.64
N ALA A 5 -19.48 -17.57 13.04
CA ALA A 5 -18.89 -16.38 12.45
C ALA A 5 -17.39 -16.40 12.79
N TRP A 6 -16.59 -17.06 11.95
CA TRP A 6 -15.16 -16.76 11.89
C TRP A 6 -15.06 -15.35 11.33
N THR A 7 -14.96 -14.34 12.20
CA THR A 7 -14.43 -13.05 11.78
C THR A 7 -12.97 -13.30 11.45
N ASP A 8 -12.69 -13.49 10.17
CA ASP A 8 -11.33 -13.38 9.65
C ASP A 8 -10.75 -12.08 10.23
N PRO A 9 -9.63 -12.13 10.98
CA PRO A 9 -9.04 -10.96 11.62
C PRO A 9 -8.70 -9.84 10.64
N LEU A 10 -8.68 -10.12 9.34
CA LEU A 10 -8.44 -9.16 8.26
C LEU A 10 -9.71 -8.42 7.83
N THR A 11 -10.90 -8.94 8.14
CA THR A 11 -12.20 -8.33 7.77
C THR A 11 -12.31 -6.84 8.11
N PRO A 12 -11.86 -6.36 9.29
CA PRO A 12 -11.94 -4.95 9.63
C PRO A 12 -11.03 -4.04 8.79
N LEU A 13 -9.99 -4.60 8.15
CA LEU A 13 -9.03 -3.85 7.34
C LEU A 13 -9.49 -3.69 5.89
N LEU A 14 -10.46 -4.49 5.45
CA LEU A 14 -10.91 -4.51 4.06
C LEU A 14 -11.62 -3.21 3.67
N GLY A 15 -11.44 -2.82 2.42
CA GLY A 15 -12.07 -1.64 1.84
C GLY A 15 -11.08 -0.50 1.60
N ARG A 16 -11.64 0.70 1.44
CA ARG A 16 -10.90 1.89 1.02
C ARG A 16 -10.66 2.82 2.20
N TRP A 17 -9.41 3.19 2.40
CA TRP A 17 -8.97 4.07 3.47
C TRP A 17 -8.43 5.37 2.91
N ARG A 18 -8.59 6.44 3.69
CA ARG A 18 -7.93 7.72 3.42
C ARG A 18 -6.65 7.76 4.25
N THR A 19 -5.53 7.98 3.57
CA THR A 19 -4.23 8.17 4.22
C THR A 19 -3.98 9.66 4.44
N SER A 20 -3.51 10.02 5.63
CA SER A 20 -2.95 11.34 5.93
C SER A 20 -1.78 11.20 6.88
N GLY A 21 -0.72 12.00 6.71
CA GLY A 21 0.46 11.96 7.57
C GLY A 21 1.47 13.06 7.26
N ALA A 22 2.65 12.97 7.84
CA ALA A 22 3.73 13.93 7.63
C ALA A 22 5.08 13.22 7.43
N VAL A 23 5.93 13.78 6.57
CA VAL A 23 7.36 13.46 6.51
C VAL A 23 8.05 14.39 7.50
N LEU A 24 8.91 13.82 8.35
CA LEU A 24 9.65 14.57 9.37
C LEU A 24 11.14 14.62 9.01
N ASP A 25 11.85 15.65 9.43
CA ASP A 25 13.32 15.70 9.44
C ASP A 25 13.91 15.06 10.71
N ASP A 26 15.24 15.10 10.83
CA ASP A 26 15.98 14.52 11.95
C ASP A 26 15.65 15.18 13.30
N ASP A 27 15.18 16.43 13.30
CA ASP A 27 14.72 17.16 14.48
C ASP A 27 13.23 16.91 14.78
N GLY A 28 12.56 16.10 13.96
CA GLY A 28 11.14 15.77 14.07
C GLY A 28 10.20 16.84 13.52
N ALA A 29 10.71 17.88 12.87
CA ALA A 29 9.89 18.91 12.25
C ALA A 29 9.32 18.40 10.92
N THR A 30 8.09 18.81 10.60
CA THR A 30 7.42 18.36 9.37
C THR A 30 7.98 19.05 8.14
N THR A 31 8.49 18.27 7.20
CA THR A 31 9.01 18.72 5.90
C THR A 31 8.02 18.56 4.77
N ALA A 32 7.08 17.60 4.87
CA ALA A 32 6.02 17.42 3.88
C ALA A 32 4.75 16.83 4.47
N GLN A 33 3.59 17.13 3.87
CA GLN A 33 2.32 16.49 4.21
C GLN A 33 2.02 15.35 3.25
N ILE A 34 1.63 14.20 3.79
CA ILE A 34 1.20 13.01 3.04
C ILE A 34 -0.33 13.04 2.93
N THR A 35 -0.83 12.86 1.72
CA THR A 35 -2.25 12.54 1.46
C THR A 35 -2.34 11.36 0.52
N GLY A 36 -3.27 10.45 0.76
CA GLY A 36 -3.36 9.23 -0.02
C GLY A 36 -4.66 8.46 0.11
N THR A 37 -4.70 7.35 -0.62
CA THR A 37 -5.75 6.35 -0.53
C THR A 37 -5.12 4.98 -0.54
N ASP A 38 -5.55 4.15 0.41
CA ASP A 38 -5.25 2.73 0.47
C ASP A 38 -6.51 1.93 0.11
N VAL A 39 -6.34 0.81 -0.57
CA VAL A 39 -7.41 -0.16 -0.81
C VAL A 39 -6.89 -1.53 -0.40
N TYR A 40 -7.65 -2.19 0.45
CA TYR A 40 -7.38 -3.51 0.99
C TYR A 40 -8.46 -4.47 0.48
N GLU A 41 -8.08 -5.42 -0.37
CA GLU A 41 -9.00 -6.40 -0.97
C GLU A 41 -8.57 -7.82 -0.59
N LEU A 42 -9.53 -8.66 -0.17
CA LEU A 42 -9.25 -10.08 0.05
C LEU A 42 -8.88 -10.75 -1.28
N MET A 43 -7.82 -11.54 -1.25
CA MET A 43 -7.48 -12.44 -2.35
C MET A 43 -8.35 -13.70 -2.32
N PRO A 44 -8.55 -14.35 -3.49
CA PRO A 44 -9.12 -15.69 -3.53
C PRO A 44 -8.35 -16.63 -2.59
N GLY A 45 -9.07 -17.29 -1.67
CA GLY A 45 -8.46 -18.15 -0.64
C GLY A 45 -8.46 -17.56 0.77
N GLY A 46 -8.84 -16.29 0.96
CA GLY A 46 -9.25 -15.74 2.27
C GLY A 46 -8.16 -15.48 3.31
N GLY A 47 -6.91 -15.91 3.08
CA GLY A 47 -5.81 -15.68 4.04
C GLY A 47 -5.05 -14.36 3.87
N TRP A 48 -5.42 -13.55 2.87
CA TRP A 48 -4.54 -12.49 2.35
C TRP A 48 -5.28 -11.27 1.85
N VAL A 49 -4.64 -10.11 2.02
CA VAL A 49 -5.16 -8.83 1.56
C VAL A 49 -4.17 -8.16 0.61
N VAL A 50 -4.63 -7.79 -0.58
CA VAL A 50 -3.89 -6.90 -1.47
C VAL A 50 -3.99 -5.49 -0.95
N HIS A 51 -2.85 -4.92 -0.59
CA HIS A 51 -2.71 -3.51 -0.30
C HIS A 51 -2.36 -2.74 -1.58
N ARG A 52 -3.27 -1.88 -2.02
CA ARG A 52 -3.05 -0.92 -3.11
C ARG A 52 -2.99 0.47 -2.53
N TRP A 53 -1.83 1.11 -2.67
CA TRP A 53 -1.59 2.43 -2.10
C TRP A 53 -1.23 3.45 -3.17
N VAL A 54 -1.84 4.63 -3.07
CA VAL A 54 -1.41 5.84 -3.75
C VAL A 54 -1.29 6.96 -2.71
N PHE A 55 -0.10 7.53 -2.54
CA PHE A 55 0.06 8.75 -1.78
C PHE A 55 0.84 9.80 -2.56
N SER A 56 0.67 11.06 -2.16
CA SER A 56 1.45 12.20 -2.60
C SER A 56 1.94 12.96 -1.36
N ALA A 57 3.23 13.28 -1.35
CA ALA A 57 3.86 14.11 -0.34
C ALA A 57 4.92 14.98 -1.02
N ASP A 58 4.83 16.29 -0.84
CA ASP A 58 5.68 17.34 -1.44
C ASP A 58 6.58 16.89 -2.61
N GLY A 59 6.00 16.88 -3.81
CA GLY A 59 6.74 16.53 -5.02
C GLY A 59 7.15 15.05 -5.13
N VAL A 60 6.62 14.14 -4.32
CA VAL A 60 6.79 12.70 -4.46
C VAL A 60 5.43 12.03 -4.48
N ARG A 61 5.25 11.02 -5.34
CA ARG A 61 4.08 10.14 -5.31
C ARG A 61 4.49 8.69 -5.52
N ALA A 62 3.83 7.77 -4.83
CA ALA A 62 4.05 6.34 -4.98
C ALA A 62 2.79 5.64 -5.47
N ARG A 63 2.97 4.55 -6.20
CA ARG A 63 1.91 3.60 -6.56
C ARG A 63 2.39 2.18 -6.28
N LEU A 64 1.61 1.44 -5.51
CA LEU A 64 1.84 0.02 -5.20
C LEU A 64 0.79 -0.85 -5.90
N ARG A 65 1.21 -1.98 -6.47
CA ARG A 65 0.32 -2.97 -7.08
C ARG A 65 0.82 -4.37 -6.75
N ALA A 66 0.07 -5.10 -5.92
CA ALA A 66 0.25 -6.54 -5.79
C ALA A 66 -0.22 -7.25 -7.08
N ALA A 67 0.47 -8.32 -7.44
CA ALA A 67 0.04 -9.21 -8.50
C ALA A 67 -1.04 -10.19 -7.99
N ALA A 68 -1.82 -10.72 -8.94
CA ALA A 68 -2.89 -11.67 -8.62
C ALA A 68 -2.38 -13.06 -8.19
N ASP A 69 -1.08 -13.32 -8.36
CA ASP A 69 -0.42 -14.55 -7.93
C ASP A 69 -0.24 -14.65 -6.41
N GLY A 70 -0.39 -13.53 -5.68
CA GLY A 70 -0.12 -13.45 -4.24
C GLY A 70 1.36 -13.61 -3.86
N THR A 71 2.26 -13.72 -4.84
CA THR A 71 3.69 -13.97 -4.63
C THR A 71 4.56 -12.83 -5.10
N SER A 72 4.02 -11.88 -5.87
CA SER A 72 4.76 -10.73 -6.37
C SER A 72 4.01 -9.39 -6.20
N MET A 73 4.78 -8.31 -6.17
CA MET A 73 4.27 -6.94 -6.05
C MET A 73 5.23 -5.98 -6.71
N THR A 74 4.70 -4.96 -7.38
CA THR A 74 5.50 -3.86 -7.94
C THR A 74 5.13 -2.55 -7.27
N ALA A 75 6.13 -1.74 -6.98
CA ALA A 75 5.98 -0.38 -6.51
C ALA A 75 6.71 0.58 -7.44
N SER A 76 6.09 1.73 -7.73
CA SER A 76 6.71 2.78 -8.55
C SER A 76 6.62 4.12 -7.83
N TRP A 77 7.74 4.84 -7.79
CA TRP A 77 7.81 6.19 -7.25
C TRP A 77 8.13 7.19 -8.34
N GLU A 78 7.43 8.30 -8.28
CA GLU A 78 7.68 9.47 -9.09
C GLU A 78 8.04 10.64 -8.22
N ARG A 79 8.92 11.49 -8.73
CA ARG A 79 9.23 12.78 -8.15
C ARG A 79 8.87 13.89 -9.13
N SER A 80 8.42 15.01 -8.60
CA SER A 80 8.16 16.24 -9.33
C SER A 80 9.49 16.87 -9.68
N THR A 81 9.59 17.35 -10.91
CA THR A 81 10.70 18.12 -11.43
C THR A 81 10.13 19.33 -12.18
N PRO A 82 10.93 20.35 -12.53
CA PRO A 82 10.46 21.45 -13.36
C PRO A 82 9.85 21.01 -14.71
N ALA A 83 10.26 19.84 -15.23
CA ALA A 83 9.75 19.26 -16.48
C ALA A 83 8.52 18.35 -16.29
N GLY A 84 8.06 18.14 -15.04
CA GLY A 84 6.93 17.27 -14.69
C GLY A 84 7.33 16.09 -13.80
N TRP A 85 6.42 15.13 -13.67
CA TRP A 85 6.61 13.94 -12.84
C TRP A 85 7.50 12.91 -13.53
N VAL A 86 8.63 12.58 -12.91
CA VAL A 86 9.57 11.60 -13.42
C VAL A 86 9.54 10.37 -12.53
N ARG A 87 9.25 9.21 -13.14
CA ARG A 87 9.41 7.92 -12.46
C ARG A 87 10.90 7.66 -12.30
N TRP A 88 11.34 7.58 -11.05
CA TRP A 88 12.77 7.49 -10.73
C TRP A 88 13.13 6.22 -9.99
N MET A 89 12.13 5.51 -9.43
CA MET A 89 12.34 4.23 -8.77
C MET A 89 11.20 3.27 -9.09
N VAL A 90 11.58 2.02 -9.33
CA VAL A 90 10.69 0.87 -9.41
C VAL A 90 11.29 -0.23 -8.54
N LEU A 91 10.46 -0.86 -7.72
CA LEU A 91 10.84 -2.02 -6.93
C LEU A 91 9.89 -3.17 -7.26
N ASP A 92 10.47 -4.35 -7.46
CA ASP A 92 9.74 -5.60 -7.56
C ASP A 92 10.04 -6.43 -6.32
N PHE A 93 8.97 -6.85 -5.65
CA PHE A 93 9.02 -7.70 -4.47
C PHE A 93 8.60 -9.10 -4.85
N THR A 94 9.33 -10.09 -4.34
CA THR A 94 8.96 -11.50 -4.40
C THR A 94 8.83 -12.01 -2.98
N ALA A 95 7.74 -12.70 -2.66
CA ALA A 95 7.54 -13.28 -1.35
C ALA A 95 8.56 -14.41 -1.10
N LEU A 96 9.37 -14.27 -0.06
CA LEU A 96 10.31 -15.33 0.37
C LEU A 96 9.61 -16.46 1.13
N HIS A 97 8.47 -16.16 1.75
CA HIS A 97 7.63 -17.12 2.42
C HIS A 97 6.17 -16.68 2.30
N GLN A 98 5.29 -17.64 2.05
CA GLN A 98 3.85 -17.42 2.09
C GLN A 98 3.37 -17.80 3.49
N PRO A 99 2.72 -16.91 4.27
CA PRO A 99 1.87 -17.33 5.37
C PRO A 99 1.06 -18.56 5.01
N THR A 100 1.29 -19.65 5.73
CA THR A 100 0.43 -20.81 5.66
C THR A 100 -0.95 -20.40 6.17
N GLY A 101 -1.96 -20.53 5.31
CA GLY A 101 -3.36 -20.28 5.66
C GLY A 101 -3.93 -21.27 6.65
#